data_AF-A0A2G8KUH0-F1
#
_entry.id   AF-A0A2G8KUH0-F1
#
_cell.length_a   1.000
_cell.length_b   1.000
_cell.length_c   1.000
_cell.angle_alpha   90.00
_cell.angle_beta   90.00
_cell.angle_gamma   90.00
#
_symmetry.space_group_name_H-M   'P 1'
#
loop_
_entity.id
_entity.type
_entity.pdbx_description
1 polymer ?
#
loop_
_entity_poly.entity_id
_entity_poly.type
_entity_poly.pdbx_seq_one_letter_code
_entity_poly.pdbx_strand_id
1 'polypeptide(L)'
;TMNPNFSNDASVSSLAQVFRCFICMEKVQNARLCPRCSKLCCYACIRRWLTEQRPVCPHCTAPLQLNDLVNCRWAGEVTQHLDILQQTKSESTEKDQCEIHNEKLSVFCWTCKTCICHQCALWGGTQHEKHTFKPLDEIYNHHASQVKDEMEALKRQLRELISLDQEIDKNVDSVRNAKEERVREIKNAVEMMIGRLETQLKSKLLTLMGQKNQLMQQKDLLEQLILEVETKVSEISKSDLISMSGQFRQMFSRVHRQPMASFVSAPVPADFTSELVPAYDNSRFVITNFSALQIKAEAVYSPPLHVTGLTWRLKVYPDGNGVVRGNYLSVFLELTSGFPETSKYEYRVEMIHQGSL
;
A
#
# COMPACT_ATOMS: atom_id res chain seq x y z
N THR A 1 38.36 0.06 61.28
CA THR A 1 37.06 -0.42 60.78
C THR A 1 36.64 0.47 59.64
N MET A 2 36.76 -0.05 58.41
CA MET A 2 36.56 0.71 57.16
C MET A 2 35.07 0.90 56.86
N ASN A 3 34.74 2.10 56.37
CA ASN A 3 33.39 2.59 56.11
C ASN A 3 32.83 1.99 54.80
N PRO A 4 31.69 1.25 54.81
CA PRO A 4 31.21 0.51 53.64
C PRO A 4 30.49 1.36 52.56
N ASN A 5 30.35 2.68 52.78
CA ASN A 5 29.54 3.54 51.90
C ASN A 5 30.26 4.12 50.67
N PHE A 6 31.59 4.03 50.57
CA PHE A 6 32.32 4.57 49.40
C PHE A 6 32.21 3.70 48.14
N SER A 7 31.96 2.40 48.29
CA SER A 7 31.95 1.46 47.15
C SER A 7 30.66 1.49 46.32
N ASN A 8 29.57 2.04 46.86
CA ASN A 8 28.25 1.99 46.22
C ASN A 8 27.93 3.21 45.33
N ASP A 9 28.66 4.31 45.50
CA ASP A 9 28.48 5.53 44.70
C ASP A 9 29.18 5.41 43.33
N ALA A 10 30.36 4.79 43.35
CA ALA A 10 31.09 4.38 42.16
C ALA A 10 30.31 3.34 41.34
N SER A 11 29.52 2.47 41.98
CA SER A 11 28.77 1.41 41.28
C SER A 11 27.56 1.95 40.54
N VAL A 12 26.76 2.84 41.15
CA VAL A 12 25.60 3.49 40.51
C VAL A 12 26.04 4.44 39.40
N SER A 13 27.11 5.22 39.64
CA SER A 13 27.69 6.10 38.64
C SER A 13 28.29 5.34 37.46
N SER A 14 28.94 4.19 37.72
CA SER A 14 29.45 3.26 36.69
C SER A 14 28.31 2.66 35.86
N LEU A 15 27.23 2.22 36.50
CA LEU A 15 26.04 1.70 35.82
C LEU A 15 25.36 2.76 34.94
N ALA A 16 25.27 4.02 35.40
CA ALA A 16 24.74 5.11 34.60
C ALA A 16 25.56 5.37 33.31
N GLN A 17 26.86 5.04 33.30
CA GLN A 17 27.68 5.16 32.09
C GLN A 17 27.33 4.10 31.04
N VAL A 18 26.86 2.93 31.45
CA VAL A 18 26.44 1.83 30.54
C VAL A 18 25.22 2.25 29.71
N PHE A 19 24.38 3.14 30.23
CA PHE A 19 23.16 3.63 29.59
C PHE A 19 23.34 4.98 28.85
N ARG A 20 24.57 5.28 28.41
CA ARG A 20 24.85 6.43 27.56
C ARG A 20 24.88 6.08 26.08
N CYS A 21 24.43 7.02 25.26
CA CYS A 21 24.46 6.86 23.83
C CYS A 21 25.91 6.91 23.36
N PHE A 22 26.38 5.87 22.65
CA PHE A 22 27.76 5.85 22.17
C PHE A 22 28.08 6.89 21.08
N ILE A 23 27.07 7.63 20.58
CA ILE A 23 27.23 8.67 19.54
C ILE A 23 27.31 10.06 20.19
N CYS A 24 26.30 10.48 20.97
CA CYS A 24 26.31 11.80 21.62
C CYS A 24 26.93 11.80 23.02
N MET A 25 27.21 10.63 23.60
CA MET A 25 27.70 10.44 24.97
C MET A 25 26.75 10.95 26.07
N GLU A 26 25.53 11.34 25.72
CA GLU A 26 24.48 11.74 26.65
C GLU A 26 23.59 10.57 27.07
N LYS A 27 22.66 10.83 27.99
CA LYS A 27 21.60 9.90 28.39
C LYS A 27 20.80 9.45 27.17
N VAL A 28 20.61 8.14 27.02
CA VAL A 28 19.92 7.57 25.86
C VAL A 28 18.44 7.98 25.86
N GLN A 29 17.99 8.56 24.73
CA GLN A 29 16.59 8.92 24.47
C GLN A 29 16.04 8.05 23.34
N ASN A 30 14.87 7.44 23.52
CA ASN A 30 14.27 6.49 22.57
C ASN A 30 15.30 5.41 22.15
N ALA A 31 15.66 4.57 23.12
CA ALA A 31 16.81 3.69 23.06
C ALA A 31 16.74 2.66 21.93
N ARG A 32 17.80 2.62 21.11
CA ARG A 32 18.01 1.63 20.05
C ARG A 32 19.28 0.84 20.30
N LEU A 33 19.19 -0.46 20.05
CA LEU A 33 20.29 -1.41 20.20
C LEU A 33 20.70 -1.95 18.84
N CYS A 34 22.00 -1.95 18.58
CA CYS A 34 22.57 -2.63 17.42
C CYS A 34 22.53 -4.16 17.63
N PRO A 35 21.93 -4.95 16.72
CA PRO A 35 21.84 -6.41 16.87
C PRO A 35 23.19 -7.12 16.76
N ARG A 36 24.24 -6.44 16.25
CA ARG A 36 25.58 -7.03 16.06
C ARG A 36 26.51 -6.80 17.26
N CYS A 37 26.47 -5.63 17.87
CA CYS A 37 27.42 -5.26 18.95
C CYS A 37 26.76 -4.89 20.28
N SER A 38 25.43 -4.94 20.34
CA SER A 38 24.65 -4.70 21.57
C SER A 38 24.94 -3.35 22.25
N LYS A 39 25.39 -2.34 21.49
CA LYS A 39 25.55 -0.97 21.99
C LYS A 39 24.28 -0.16 21.83
N LEU A 40 24.01 0.66 22.85
CA LEU A 40 22.83 1.51 22.98
C LEU A 40 23.07 2.91 22.41
N CYS A 41 22.11 3.42 21.66
CA CYS A 41 22.14 4.78 21.13
C CYS A 41 20.75 5.39 21.06
N CYS A 42 20.68 6.72 20.95
CA CYS A 42 19.42 7.41 20.71
C CYS A 42 18.93 7.13 19.29
N TYR A 43 17.62 6.92 19.11
CA TYR A 43 17.02 6.75 17.78
C TYR A 43 17.38 7.90 16.83
N ALA A 44 17.31 9.14 17.29
CA ALA A 44 17.66 10.32 16.48
C ALA A 44 19.13 10.30 16.02
N CYS A 45 20.05 9.92 16.90
CA CYS A 45 21.48 9.87 16.61
C CYS A 45 21.80 8.81 15.55
N ILE A 46 21.30 7.59 15.72
CA ILE A 46 21.59 6.50 14.77
C ILE A 46 20.85 6.68 13.44
N ARG A 47 19.63 7.25 13.46
CA ARG A 47 18.91 7.62 12.24
C ARG A 47 19.72 8.62 11.42
N ARG A 48 20.23 9.67 12.06
CA ARG A 48 21.06 10.67 11.41
C ARG A 48 22.32 10.04 10.80
N TRP A 49 23.02 9.21 11.56
CA TRP A 49 24.21 8.51 11.07
C TRP A 49 23.94 7.63 9.85
N LEU A 50 22.94 6.75 9.91
CA LEU A 50 22.63 5.82 8.82
C LEU A 50 22.13 6.52 7.55
N THR A 51 21.52 7.70 7.70
CA THR A 51 20.97 8.48 6.58
C THR A 51 22.01 9.42 5.96
N GLU A 52 22.84 10.07 6.78
CA GLU A 52 23.75 11.14 6.32
C GLU A 52 25.19 10.66 6.11
N GLN A 53 25.61 9.55 6.72
CA GLN A 53 27.00 9.09 6.68
C GLN A 53 27.16 7.80 5.88
N ARG A 54 26.90 6.65 6.50
CA ARG A 54 27.07 5.33 5.89
C ARG A 54 26.08 4.33 6.50
N PRO A 55 25.62 3.32 5.73
CA PRO A 55 24.73 2.26 6.20
C PRO A 55 25.48 1.18 7.02
N VAL A 56 26.28 1.62 7.99
CA VAL A 56 27.05 0.76 8.90
C VAL A 56 26.92 1.26 10.33
N CYS A 57 27.01 0.35 11.30
CA CYS A 57 27.03 0.72 12.71
C CYS A 57 28.28 1.56 13.02
N PRO A 58 28.16 2.75 13.65
CA PRO A 58 29.33 3.57 14.00
C PRO A 58 30.25 2.91 15.06
N HIS A 59 29.76 1.92 15.80
CA HIS A 59 30.56 1.23 16.82
C HIS A 59 31.32 0.01 16.26
N CYS A 60 30.65 -0.89 15.55
CA CYS A 60 31.24 -2.16 15.10
C CYS A 60 31.43 -2.28 13.60
N THR A 61 31.14 -1.21 12.85
CA THR A 61 31.27 -1.11 11.38
C THR A 61 30.51 -2.15 10.55
N ALA A 62 29.73 -3.02 11.18
CA ALA A 62 28.88 -3.99 10.50
C ALA A 62 27.77 -3.28 9.70
N PRO A 63 27.37 -3.83 8.53
CA PRO A 63 26.22 -3.32 7.77
C PRO A 63 24.96 -3.25 8.65
N LEU A 64 24.27 -2.11 8.59
CA LEU A 64 23.10 -1.84 9.43
C LEU A 64 22.12 -0.92 8.71
N GLN A 65 20.85 -1.31 8.67
CA GLN A 65 19.76 -0.46 8.21
C GLN A 65 18.91 0.00 9.40
N LEU A 66 18.13 1.07 9.21
CA LEU A 66 17.30 1.65 10.27
C LEU A 66 16.28 0.63 10.83
N ASN A 67 15.75 -0.23 9.97
CA ASN A 67 14.75 -1.25 10.31
C ASN A 67 15.33 -2.44 11.07
N ASP A 68 16.66 -2.61 11.07
CA ASP A 68 17.34 -3.71 11.77
C ASP A 68 17.54 -3.41 13.27
N LEU A 69 17.30 -2.17 13.71
CA LEU A 69 17.54 -1.73 15.08
C LEU A 69 16.48 -2.25 16.04
N VAL A 70 16.94 -2.87 17.13
CA VAL A 70 16.06 -3.34 18.21
C VAL A 70 15.64 -2.14 19.07
N ASN A 71 14.34 -2.01 19.33
CA ASN A 71 13.78 -0.98 20.21
C ASN A 71 13.83 -1.44 21.68
N CYS A 72 14.65 -0.79 22.50
CA CYS A 72 14.82 -1.10 23.92
C CYS A 72 13.86 -0.27 24.79
N ARG A 73 12.59 -0.66 24.84
CA ARG A 73 11.55 0.06 25.60
C ARG A 73 11.84 0.15 27.11
N TRP A 74 12.50 -0.86 27.67
CA TRP A 74 12.84 -0.94 29.10
C TRP A 74 13.96 0.02 29.54
N ALA A 75 14.78 0.54 28.61
CA ALA A 75 15.95 1.34 28.97
C ALA A 75 15.57 2.70 29.60
N GLY A 76 14.40 3.25 29.25
CA GLY A 76 13.89 4.49 29.83
C GLY A 76 13.58 4.35 31.32
N GLU A 77 12.85 3.29 31.69
CA GLU A 77 12.46 2.99 33.07
C GLU A 77 13.68 2.78 33.97
N VAL A 78 14.66 1.99 33.51
CA VAL A 78 15.90 1.73 34.27
C VAL A 78 16.69 3.02 34.50
N THR A 79 16.80 3.88 33.49
CA THR A 79 17.55 5.14 33.65
C THR A 79 16.83 6.11 34.61
N GLN A 80 15.50 6.09 34.65
CA GLN A 80 14.73 6.88 35.61
C GLN A 80 14.91 6.40 37.07
N HIS A 81 14.97 5.09 37.29
CA HIS A 81 15.24 4.54 38.62
C HIS A 81 16.64 4.90 39.13
N LEU A 82 17.64 4.96 38.25
CA LEU A 82 19.00 5.42 38.59
C LEU A 82 19.00 6.89 39.04
N ASP A 83 18.22 7.76 38.40
CA ASP A 83 18.12 9.18 38.77
C ASP A 83 17.47 9.36 40.16
N ILE A 84 16.43 8.58 40.47
CA ILE A 84 15.75 8.61 41.78
C ILE A 84 16.69 8.20 42.91
N LEU A 85 17.54 7.19 42.66
CA LEU A 85 18.54 6.72 43.63
C LEU A 85 19.64 7.77 43.88
N GLN A 86 19.91 8.64 42.91
CA GLN A 86 20.86 9.74 43.07
C GLN A 86 20.26 10.95 43.82
N GLN A 87 18.96 11.23 43.66
CA GLN A 87 18.29 12.41 44.23
C GLN A 87 17.83 12.25 45.69
N THR A 88 17.62 11.03 46.18
CA THR A 88 16.95 10.78 47.47
C THR A 88 17.79 11.07 48.73
N LYS A 89 19.05 11.54 48.63
CA LYS A 89 19.95 11.68 49.79
C LYS A 89 20.46 13.10 50.11
N SER A 90 20.14 14.13 49.32
CA SER A 90 20.79 15.45 49.46
C SER A 90 19.98 16.56 50.17
N GLU A 91 18.73 16.38 50.60
CA GLU A 91 17.87 17.54 50.96
C GLU A 91 17.15 17.54 52.34
N SER A 92 17.32 16.56 53.23
CA SER A 92 16.30 16.34 54.28
C SER A 92 16.46 17.01 55.66
N THR A 93 17.48 17.83 55.97
CA THR A 93 17.68 18.30 57.37
C THR A 93 17.79 19.81 57.64
N GLU A 94 18.01 20.68 56.65
CA GLU A 94 18.29 22.12 56.92
C GLU A 94 17.10 23.09 56.74
N LYS A 95 15.96 22.68 56.18
CA LYS A 95 14.88 23.59 55.75
C LYS A 95 13.73 23.84 56.76
N ASP A 96 13.74 23.24 57.96
CA ASP A 96 12.62 23.32 58.95
C ASP A 96 12.99 24.00 60.28
N GLN A 97 14.03 24.84 60.27
CA GLN A 97 14.51 25.57 61.45
C GLN A 97 14.39 27.08 61.26
N CYS A 98 14.10 27.80 62.34
CA CYS A 98 14.08 29.25 62.36
C CYS A 98 15.49 29.82 62.24
N GLU A 99 15.72 30.72 61.29
CA GLU A 99 17.04 31.31 61.02
C GLU A 99 17.64 32.09 62.21
N ILE A 100 16.80 32.64 63.10
CA ILE A 100 17.24 33.48 64.23
C ILE A 100 17.51 32.63 65.49
N HIS A 101 16.67 31.64 65.75
CA HIS A 101 16.68 30.89 67.01
C HIS A 101 17.20 29.45 66.84
N ASN A 102 17.39 28.99 65.60
CA ASN A 102 17.73 27.62 65.24
C ASN A 102 16.78 26.56 65.84
N GLU A 103 15.55 26.99 66.13
CA GLU A 103 14.46 26.20 66.70
C GLU A 103 13.50 25.72 65.61
N LYS A 104 12.84 24.57 65.85
CA LYS A 104 11.85 24.03 64.90
C LYS A 104 10.72 25.04 64.64
N LEU A 105 10.35 25.19 63.37
CA LEU A 105 9.18 25.95 62.97
C LEU A 105 7.92 25.22 63.47
N SER A 106 7.08 25.92 64.23
CA SER A 106 5.90 25.31 64.88
C SER A 106 4.66 26.20 64.89
N VAL A 107 4.81 27.47 64.50
CA VAL A 107 3.73 28.46 64.51
C VAL A 107 3.65 29.14 63.14
N PHE A 108 2.44 29.36 62.65
CA PHE A 108 2.20 30.17 61.46
C PHE A 108 1.70 31.56 61.86
N CYS A 109 2.39 32.62 61.42
CA CYS A 109 1.95 33.99 61.60
C CYS A 109 0.96 34.35 60.48
N TRP A 110 -0.32 34.50 60.82
CA TRP A 110 -1.38 34.78 59.84
C TRP A 110 -1.23 36.16 59.19
N THR A 111 -0.72 37.14 59.93
CA THR A 111 -0.49 38.51 59.46
C THR A 111 0.69 38.58 58.49
N CYS A 112 1.79 37.88 58.79
CA CYS A 112 3.01 37.90 57.97
C CYS A 112 3.03 36.84 56.86
N LYS A 113 2.13 35.85 56.92
CA LYS A 113 2.09 34.68 56.02
C LYS A 113 3.40 33.87 56.01
N THR A 114 4.03 33.74 57.18
CA THR A 114 5.30 33.04 57.36
C THR A 114 5.25 32.02 58.50
N CYS A 115 6.03 30.95 58.35
CA CYS A 115 6.27 29.96 59.40
C CYS A 115 7.38 30.47 60.34
N ILE A 116 7.14 30.42 61.65
CA ILE A 116 8.05 30.89 62.69
C ILE A 116 8.18 29.83 63.81
N CYS A 117 9.22 29.92 64.64
CA CYS A 117 9.33 29.09 65.85
C CYS A 117 8.54 29.68 67.02
N HIS A 118 8.37 28.91 68.09
CA HIS A 118 7.69 29.34 69.31
C HIS A 118 8.37 30.56 69.98
N GLN A 119 9.70 30.70 69.88
CA GLN A 119 10.42 31.84 70.44
C GLN A 119 10.12 33.15 69.70
N CYS A 120 10.01 33.12 68.36
CA CYS A 120 9.54 34.26 67.57
C CYS A 120 8.12 34.70 67.96
N ALA A 121 7.23 33.75 68.25
CA ALA A 121 5.86 34.05 68.64
C ALA A 121 5.73 34.66 70.06
N LEU A 122 6.64 34.29 70.98
CA LEU A 122 6.60 34.73 72.39
C LEU A 122 7.48 35.97 72.66
N TRP A 123 8.67 36.03 72.05
CA TRP A 123 9.74 36.98 72.38
C TRP A 123 10.28 37.75 71.17
N GLY A 124 9.70 37.60 69.98
CA GLY A 124 10.17 38.19 68.72
C GLY A 124 10.10 39.73 68.63
N GLY A 125 9.90 40.45 69.74
CA GLY A 125 9.87 41.91 69.78
C GLY A 125 8.81 42.56 68.88
N THR A 126 9.07 43.80 68.45
CA THR A 126 8.18 44.67 67.66
C THR A 126 7.79 44.12 66.28
N GLN A 127 8.40 43.02 65.80
CA GLN A 127 8.17 42.47 64.46
C GLN A 127 6.91 41.60 64.35
N HIS A 128 6.47 40.98 65.44
CA HIS A 128 5.25 40.18 65.49
C HIS A 128 4.30 40.60 66.62
N GLU A 129 4.51 41.80 67.18
CA GLU A 129 3.69 42.35 68.26
C GLU A 129 2.25 42.57 67.76
N LYS A 130 1.27 41.97 68.45
CA LYS A 130 -0.18 41.99 68.12
C LYS A 130 -0.58 41.25 66.82
N HIS A 131 0.28 40.38 66.28
CA HIS A 131 -0.11 39.53 65.15
C HIS A 131 -0.97 38.34 65.59
N THR A 132 -1.73 37.78 64.65
CA THR A 132 -2.54 36.59 64.89
C THR A 132 -1.73 35.35 64.53
N PHE A 133 -1.70 34.37 65.43
CA PHE A 133 -0.96 33.12 65.27
C PHE A 133 -1.90 31.93 65.23
N LYS A 134 -1.52 30.92 64.45
CA LYS A 134 -2.16 29.60 64.46
C LYS A 134 -1.10 28.49 64.55
N PRO A 135 -1.42 27.33 65.12
CA PRO A 135 -0.53 26.16 65.07
C PRO A 135 -0.16 25.85 63.62
N LEU A 136 1.13 25.60 63.35
CA LEU A 136 1.60 25.31 62.00
C LEU A 136 0.92 24.06 61.42
N ASP A 137 0.67 23.04 62.26
CA ASP A 137 0.00 21.80 61.86
C ASP A 137 -1.44 22.04 61.36
N GLU A 138 -2.17 22.99 61.95
CA GLU A 138 -3.55 23.32 61.51
C GLU A 138 -3.54 23.92 60.10
N ILE A 139 -2.62 24.87 59.86
CA ILE A 139 -2.45 25.53 58.56
C ILE A 139 -1.91 24.56 57.52
N TYR A 140 -0.94 23.73 57.90
CA TYR A 140 -0.41 22.64 57.06
C TYR A 140 -1.53 21.70 56.63
N ASN A 141 -2.34 21.20 57.57
CA ASN A 141 -3.44 20.28 57.24
C ASN A 141 -4.45 20.91 56.28
N HIS A 142 -4.75 22.21 56.46
CA HIS A 142 -5.64 22.94 55.55
C HIS A 142 -5.07 23.03 54.13
N HIS A 143 -3.82 23.50 53.97
CA HIS A 143 -3.18 23.59 52.65
C HIS A 143 -2.93 22.22 52.02
N ALA A 144 -2.51 21.23 52.81
CA ALA A 144 -2.31 19.87 52.35
C ALA A 144 -3.62 19.24 51.85
N SER A 145 -4.75 19.51 52.51
CA SER A 145 -6.06 19.07 52.04
C SER A 145 -6.41 19.72 50.70
N GLN A 146 -6.26 21.04 50.57
CA GLN A 146 -6.56 21.75 49.32
C GLN A 146 -5.73 21.24 48.15
N VAL A 147 -4.41 21.08 48.34
CA VAL A 147 -3.50 20.53 47.32
C VAL A 147 -3.88 19.09 46.97
N LYS A 148 -4.26 18.28 47.97
CA LYS A 148 -4.70 16.90 47.74
C LYS A 148 -6.01 16.84 46.93
N ASP A 149 -6.96 17.72 47.23
CA ASP A 149 -8.24 17.80 46.51
C ASP A 149 -8.05 18.23 45.05
N GLU A 150 -7.19 19.22 44.79
CA GLU A 150 -6.80 19.63 43.44
C GLU A 150 -6.06 18.51 42.69
N MET A 151 -5.14 17.81 43.36
CA MET A 151 -4.45 16.66 42.79
C MET A 151 -5.42 15.54 42.40
N GLU A 152 -6.43 15.26 43.23
CA GLU A 152 -7.46 14.27 42.89
C GLU A 152 -8.36 14.71 41.73
N ALA A 153 -8.59 16.02 41.56
CA ALA A 153 -9.27 16.57 40.38
C ALA A 153 -8.44 16.38 39.10
N LEU A 154 -7.14 16.70 39.14
CA LEU A 154 -6.23 16.47 38.01
C LEU A 154 -6.13 14.98 37.65
N LYS A 155 -6.10 14.09 38.64
CA LYS A 155 -6.14 12.63 38.40
C LYS A 155 -7.43 12.17 37.70
N ARG A 156 -8.58 12.80 37.99
CA ARG A 156 -9.84 12.52 37.27
C ARG A 156 -9.75 12.96 35.81
N GLN A 157 -9.28 14.19 35.57
CA GLN A 157 -9.09 14.71 34.21
C GLN A 157 -8.09 13.86 33.40
N LEU A 158 -7.01 13.40 34.02
CA LEU A 158 -6.06 12.49 33.36
C LEU A 158 -6.72 11.18 32.91
N ARG A 159 -7.61 10.60 33.73
CA ARG A 159 -8.35 9.39 33.36
C ARG A 159 -9.31 9.63 32.19
N GLU A 160 -9.97 10.79 32.15
CA GLU A 160 -10.83 11.18 31.04
C GLU A 160 -10.03 11.34 29.74
N LEU A 161 -8.88 12.00 29.79
CA LEU A 161 -7.99 12.14 28.63
C LEU A 161 -7.50 10.79 28.12
N ILE A 162 -7.12 9.87 29.01
CA ILE A 162 -6.73 8.50 28.61
C ILE A 162 -7.91 7.76 27.97
N SER A 163 -9.14 7.94 28.45
CA SER A 163 -10.32 7.33 27.84
C SER A 163 -10.58 7.88 26.44
N LEU A 164 -10.47 9.20 26.26
CA LEU A 164 -10.65 9.85 24.95
C LEU A 164 -9.56 9.43 23.95
N ASP A 165 -8.32 9.32 24.40
CA ASP A 165 -7.20 8.82 23.59
C ASP A 165 -7.48 7.39 23.08
N GLN A 166 -7.94 6.50 23.96
CA GLN A 166 -8.34 5.14 23.59
C GLN A 166 -9.53 5.09 22.63
N GLU A 167 -10.48 6.02 22.73
CA GLU A 167 -11.59 6.15 21.78
C GLU A 167 -11.12 6.60 20.40
N ILE A 168 -10.17 7.53 20.34
CA ILE A 168 -9.54 7.96 19.09
C ILE A 168 -8.80 6.79 18.44
N ASP A 169 -8.01 6.03 19.20
CA ASP A 169 -7.31 4.84 18.69
C ASP A 169 -8.29 3.81 18.10
N LYS A 170 -9.39 3.51 18.81
CA LYS A 170 -10.46 2.63 18.29
C LYS A 170 -11.06 3.18 16.99
N ASN A 171 -11.28 4.48 16.90
CA ASN A 171 -11.81 5.10 15.70
C ASN A 171 -10.83 5.02 14.53
N VAL A 172 -9.53 5.21 14.77
CA VAL A 172 -8.47 5.02 13.76
C VAL A 172 -8.50 3.59 13.22
N ASP A 173 -8.58 2.59 14.09
CA ASP A 173 -8.68 1.19 13.69
C ASP A 173 -9.97 0.90 12.91
N SER A 174 -11.10 1.48 13.33
CA SER A 174 -12.38 1.36 12.60
C SER A 174 -12.28 1.91 11.17
N VAL A 175 -11.67 3.09 10.99
CA VAL A 175 -11.48 3.69 9.66
C VAL A 175 -10.54 2.84 8.79
N ARG A 176 -9.46 2.29 9.38
CA ARG A 176 -8.55 1.39 8.66
C ARG A 176 -9.27 0.12 8.21
N ASN A 177 -10.01 -0.53 9.11
CA ASN A 177 -10.76 -1.74 8.80
C ASN A 177 -11.83 -1.49 7.73
N ALA A 178 -12.53 -0.35 7.79
CA ALA A 178 -13.51 0.02 6.77
C ALA A 178 -12.87 0.17 5.38
N LYS A 179 -11.69 0.80 5.29
CA LYS A 179 -10.93 0.87 4.03
C LYS A 179 -10.53 -0.52 3.54
N GLU A 180 -10.01 -1.38 4.43
CA GLU A 180 -9.59 -2.73 4.07
C GLU A 180 -10.74 -3.59 3.55
N GLU A 181 -11.93 -3.45 4.13
CA GLU A 181 -13.13 -4.13 3.65
C GLU A 181 -13.50 -3.69 2.23
N ARG A 182 -13.48 -2.38 1.95
CA ARG A 182 -13.70 -1.87 0.58
C ARG A 182 -12.66 -2.39 -0.42
N VAL A 183 -11.40 -2.47 -0.02
CA VAL A 183 -10.34 -3.04 -0.87
C VAL A 183 -10.63 -4.52 -1.15
N ARG A 184 -11.10 -5.27 -0.15
CA ARG A 184 -11.47 -6.68 -0.29
C ARG A 184 -12.67 -6.86 -1.23
N GLU A 185 -13.72 -6.04 -1.08
CA GLU A 185 -14.87 -6.01 -1.98
C GLU A 185 -14.44 -5.79 -3.44
N ILE A 186 -13.59 -4.80 -3.69
CA ILE A 186 -13.07 -4.50 -5.03
C ILE A 186 -12.26 -5.67 -5.59
N LYS A 187 -11.36 -6.26 -4.80
CA LYS A 187 -10.56 -7.42 -5.24
C LYS A 187 -11.44 -8.60 -5.63
N ASN A 188 -12.42 -8.94 -4.79
CA ASN A 188 -13.36 -10.03 -5.05
C ASN A 188 -14.16 -9.78 -6.34
N ALA A 189 -14.60 -8.54 -6.57
CA ALA A 189 -15.29 -8.18 -7.82
C ALA A 189 -14.39 -8.39 -9.04
N VAL A 190 -13.13 -7.94 -8.98
CA VAL A 190 -12.15 -8.12 -10.07
C VAL A 190 -11.84 -9.59 -10.32
N GLU A 191 -11.66 -10.40 -9.27
CA GLU A 191 -11.45 -11.84 -9.39
C GLU A 191 -12.64 -12.54 -10.06
N MET A 192 -13.87 -12.17 -9.71
CA MET A 192 -15.06 -12.69 -10.40
C MET A 192 -15.08 -12.33 -11.89
N MET A 193 -14.71 -11.09 -12.24
CA MET A 193 -14.63 -10.67 -13.64
C MET A 193 -13.55 -11.43 -14.41
N ILE A 194 -12.38 -11.68 -13.80
CA ILE A 194 -11.33 -12.53 -14.38
C ILE A 194 -11.85 -13.96 -14.60
N GLY A 195 -12.50 -14.56 -13.61
CA GLY A 195 -13.06 -15.91 -13.74
C GLY A 195 -14.10 -16.06 -14.86
N ARG A 196 -14.85 -14.99 -15.17
CA ARG A 196 -15.75 -14.97 -16.34
C ARG A 196 -14.98 -14.93 -17.66
N LEU A 197 -13.87 -14.20 -17.76
CA LEU A 197 -13.00 -14.22 -18.94
C LEU A 197 -12.39 -15.61 -19.16
N GLU A 198 -11.96 -16.28 -18.09
CA GLU A 198 -11.48 -17.67 -18.16
C GLU A 198 -12.57 -18.64 -18.63
N THR A 199 -13.79 -18.44 -18.16
CA THR A 199 -14.96 -19.23 -18.61
C THR A 199 -15.25 -19.03 -20.09
N GLN A 200 -15.17 -17.78 -20.58
CA GLN A 200 -15.29 -17.47 -22.01
C GLN A 200 -14.19 -18.19 -22.82
N LEU A 201 -12.94 -18.16 -22.35
CA LEU A 201 -11.83 -18.84 -23.02
C LEU A 201 -12.09 -20.35 -23.11
N LYS A 202 -12.46 -20.97 -21.99
CA LYS A 202 -12.75 -22.41 -21.93
C LYS A 202 -13.86 -22.79 -22.89
N SER A 203 -14.95 -22.02 -22.95
CA SER A 203 -16.07 -22.27 -23.86
C SER A 203 -15.65 -22.17 -25.34
N LYS A 204 -14.88 -21.13 -25.70
CA LYS A 204 -14.34 -20.94 -27.05
C LYS A 204 -13.40 -22.10 -27.44
N LEU A 205 -12.48 -22.49 -26.55
CA LEU A 205 -11.55 -23.61 -26.79
C LEU A 205 -12.28 -24.95 -26.93
N LEU A 206 -13.30 -25.22 -26.10
CA LEU A 206 -14.11 -26.43 -26.22
C LEU A 206 -14.82 -26.49 -27.59
N THR A 207 -15.35 -25.37 -28.06
CA THR A 207 -15.98 -25.27 -29.39
C THR A 207 -14.96 -25.58 -30.49
N LEU A 208 -13.78 -24.96 -30.45
CA LEU A 208 -12.71 -25.18 -31.42
C LEU A 208 -12.18 -26.63 -31.39
N MET A 209 -12.04 -27.22 -30.20
CA MET A 209 -11.67 -28.64 -30.07
C MET A 209 -12.73 -29.55 -30.68
N GLY A 210 -14.02 -29.24 -30.49
CA GLY A 210 -15.13 -29.96 -31.14
C GLY A 210 -15.04 -29.90 -32.66
N GLN A 211 -14.85 -28.70 -33.22
CA GLN A 211 -14.65 -28.50 -34.66
C GLN A 211 -13.44 -29.29 -35.19
N LYS A 212 -12.30 -29.22 -34.49
CA LYS A 212 -11.08 -29.96 -34.85
C LYS A 212 -11.28 -31.47 -34.81
N ASN A 213 -11.97 -31.99 -33.80
CA ASN A 213 -12.23 -33.42 -33.66
C ASN A 213 -13.12 -33.94 -34.78
N GLN A 214 -14.15 -33.18 -35.19
CA GLN A 214 -14.98 -33.53 -36.34
C GLN A 214 -14.16 -33.62 -37.63
N LEU A 215 -13.28 -32.64 -37.88
CA LEU A 215 -12.40 -32.66 -39.04
C LEU A 215 -11.41 -33.83 -39.00
N MET A 216 -10.83 -34.13 -37.85
CA MET A 216 -9.91 -35.24 -37.66
C MET A 216 -10.60 -36.59 -37.94
N GLN A 217 -11.82 -36.81 -37.42
CA GLN A 217 -12.58 -38.03 -37.70
C GLN A 217 -12.86 -38.22 -39.19
N GLN A 218 -13.21 -37.15 -39.91
CA GLN A 218 -13.43 -37.22 -41.36
C GLN A 218 -12.15 -37.46 -42.14
N LYS A 219 -11.05 -36.84 -41.71
CA LYS A 219 -9.72 -37.08 -42.28
C LYS A 219 -9.33 -38.55 -42.13
N ASP A 220 -9.43 -39.09 -40.92
CA ASP A 220 -9.05 -40.47 -40.63
C ASP A 220 -9.91 -41.48 -41.42
N LEU A 221 -11.23 -41.21 -41.54
CA LEU A 221 -12.14 -42.02 -42.36
C LEU A 221 -11.72 -42.03 -43.84
N LEU A 222 -11.33 -40.88 -44.38
CA LEU A 222 -10.86 -40.76 -45.77
C LEU A 222 -9.52 -41.47 -45.96
N GLU A 223 -8.56 -41.27 -45.07
CA GLU A 223 -7.24 -41.93 -45.14
C GLU A 223 -7.37 -43.45 -45.09
N GLN A 224 -8.24 -43.99 -44.21
CA GLN A 224 -8.50 -45.42 -44.12
C GLN A 224 -9.14 -45.97 -45.40
N LEU A 225 -10.15 -45.29 -45.94
CA LEU A 225 -10.83 -45.72 -47.16
C LEU A 225 -9.89 -45.70 -48.36
N ILE A 226 -9.06 -44.66 -48.49
CA ILE A 226 -8.06 -44.56 -49.57
C ILE A 226 -7.09 -45.71 -49.48
N LEU A 227 -6.49 -45.94 -48.30
CA LEU A 227 -5.53 -47.01 -48.09
C LEU A 227 -6.13 -48.40 -48.36
N GLU A 228 -7.37 -48.65 -47.89
CA GLU A 228 -8.07 -49.91 -48.13
C GLU A 228 -8.26 -50.16 -49.63
N VAL A 229 -8.73 -49.15 -50.37
CA VAL A 229 -8.97 -49.30 -51.81
C VAL A 229 -7.65 -49.41 -52.57
N GLU A 230 -6.63 -48.61 -52.26
CA GLU A 230 -5.30 -48.69 -52.88
C GLU A 230 -4.68 -50.08 -52.71
N THR A 231 -4.71 -50.61 -51.47
CA THR A 231 -4.19 -51.95 -51.17
C THR A 231 -4.95 -53.00 -51.98
N LYS A 232 -6.28 -52.98 -51.92
CA LYS A 232 -7.13 -53.96 -52.60
C LYS A 232 -6.97 -53.90 -54.12
N VAL A 233 -6.82 -52.72 -54.71
CA VAL A 233 -6.57 -52.54 -56.14
C VAL A 233 -5.22 -53.10 -56.56
N SER A 234 -4.20 -53.02 -55.69
CA SER A 234 -2.86 -53.54 -55.99
C SER A 234 -2.75 -55.06 -55.87
N GLU A 235 -3.61 -55.70 -55.07
CA GLU A 235 -3.57 -57.15 -54.80
C GLU A 235 -4.46 -57.98 -55.74
N ILE A 236 -5.57 -57.43 -56.24
CA ILE A 236 -6.54 -58.19 -57.05
C ILE A 236 -6.18 -58.24 -58.54
N SER A 237 -6.69 -59.26 -59.24
CA SER A 237 -6.47 -59.43 -60.67
C SER A 237 -7.18 -58.35 -61.50
N LYS A 238 -6.73 -58.14 -62.75
CA LYS A 238 -7.36 -57.15 -63.66
C LYS A 238 -8.84 -57.43 -63.90
N SER A 239 -9.25 -58.70 -64.01
CA SER A 239 -10.66 -59.08 -64.20
C SER A 239 -11.50 -58.84 -62.95
N ASP A 240 -10.95 -59.11 -61.77
CA ASP A 240 -11.64 -58.87 -60.49
C ASP A 240 -11.77 -57.38 -60.18
N LEU A 241 -10.76 -56.58 -60.54
CA LEU A 241 -10.85 -55.13 -60.44
C LEU A 241 -12.00 -54.56 -61.29
N ILE A 242 -12.16 -55.06 -62.52
CA ILE A 242 -13.25 -54.64 -63.41
C ILE A 242 -14.61 -55.02 -62.81
N SER A 243 -14.74 -56.23 -62.27
CA SER A 243 -16.00 -56.70 -61.65
C SER A 243 -16.34 -55.92 -60.36
N MET A 244 -15.33 -55.58 -59.55
CA MET A 244 -15.48 -54.84 -58.29
C MET A 244 -15.54 -53.31 -58.46
N SER A 245 -15.19 -52.77 -59.62
CA SER A 245 -15.15 -51.33 -59.89
C SER A 245 -16.45 -50.60 -59.55
N GLY A 246 -17.61 -51.24 -59.77
CA GLY A 246 -18.92 -50.71 -59.40
C GLY A 246 -19.08 -50.53 -57.88
N GLN A 247 -18.52 -51.45 -57.08
CA GLN A 247 -18.57 -51.38 -55.61
C GLN A 247 -17.69 -50.24 -55.08
N PHE A 248 -16.45 -50.09 -55.60
CA PHE A 248 -15.58 -48.97 -55.23
C PHE A 248 -16.20 -47.62 -55.58
N ARG A 249 -16.79 -47.48 -56.77
CA ARG A 249 -17.50 -46.25 -57.15
C ARG A 249 -18.69 -45.95 -56.24
N GLN A 250 -19.41 -46.97 -55.78
CA GLN A 250 -20.48 -46.78 -54.79
C GLN A 250 -19.93 -46.31 -53.44
N MET A 251 -18.82 -46.88 -52.96
CA MET A 251 -18.16 -46.43 -51.72
C MET A 251 -17.74 -44.95 -51.81
N PHE A 252 -17.06 -44.56 -52.89
CA PHE A 252 -16.67 -43.16 -53.12
C PHE A 252 -17.89 -42.23 -53.21
N SER A 253 -18.96 -42.67 -53.89
CA SER A 253 -20.18 -41.86 -54.01
C SER A 253 -20.85 -41.58 -52.65
N ARG A 254 -20.74 -42.49 -51.67
CA ARG A 254 -21.28 -42.28 -50.32
C ARG A 254 -20.52 -41.19 -49.58
N VAL A 255 -19.21 -41.15 -49.73
CA VAL A 255 -18.36 -40.13 -49.12
C VAL A 255 -18.54 -38.78 -49.82
N HIS A 256 -18.58 -38.75 -51.15
CA HIS A 256 -18.82 -37.53 -51.93
C HIS A 256 -20.20 -36.91 -51.71
N ARG A 257 -21.16 -37.64 -51.14
CA ARG A 257 -22.48 -37.09 -50.77
C ARG A 257 -22.42 -36.15 -49.57
N GLN A 258 -21.33 -36.15 -48.79
CA GLN A 258 -21.10 -35.14 -47.75
C GLN A 258 -20.22 -34.02 -48.35
N PRO A 259 -20.80 -32.88 -48.75
CA PRO A 259 -20.02 -31.79 -49.33
C PRO A 259 -19.07 -31.20 -48.30
N MET A 260 -17.85 -30.85 -48.67
CA MET A 260 -16.86 -30.25 -47.75
C MET A 260 -17.40 -29.01 -47.00
N ALA A 261 -18.34 -28.28 -47.61
CA ALA A 261 -19.06 -27.18 -46.99
C ALA A 261 -19.80 -27.56 -45.69
N SER A 262 -20.20 -28.83 -45.50
CA SER A 262 -20.86 -29.28 -44.26
C SER A 262 -19.91 -29.33 -43.05
N PHE A 263 -18.60 -29.26 -43.27
CA PHE A 263 -17.59 -29.24 -42.21
C PHE A 263 -17.02 -27.83 -41.97
N VAL A 264 -17.41 -26.85 -42.79
CA VAL A 264 -17.07 -25.44 -42.58
C VAL A 264 -17.96 -24.93 -41.45
N SER A 265 -17.35 -24.81 -40.28
CA SER A 265 -18.01 -24.21 -39.11
C SER A 265 -17.71 -22.72 -39.05
N ALA A 266 -18.65 -21.96 -38.49
CA ALA A 266 -18.45 -20.53 -38.29
C ALA A 266 -17.20 -20.31 -37.40
N PRO A 267 -16.34 -19.34 -37.76
CA PRO A 267 -15.17 -19.02 -36.96
C PRO A 267 -15.61 -18.57 -35.56
N VAL A 268 -14.94 -19.10 -34.54
CA VAL A 268 -15.18 -18.68 -33.16
C VAL A 268 -14.61 -17.26 -32.98
N PRO A 269 -15.42 -16.26 -32.57
CA PRO A 269 -14.94 -14.90 -32.41
C PRO A 269 -13.78 -14.81 -31.42
N ALA A 270 -12.74 -14.04 -31.75
CA ALA A 270 -11.54 -13.92 -30.91
C ALA A 270 -11.69 -12.88 -29.78
N ASP A 271 -12.73 -12.05 -29.85
CA ASP A 271 -13.04 -11.03 -28.86
C ASP A 271 -13.57 -11.64 -27.55
N PHE A 272 -13.23 -10.96 -26.46
CA PHE A 272 -13.69 -11.26 -25.11
C PHE A 272 -14.54 -10.11 -24.63
N THR A 273 -15.65 -10.43 -23.98
CA THR A 273 -16.50 -9.42 -23.35
C THR A 273 -15.94 -9.06 -21.97
N SER A 274 -15.60 -7.79 -21.78
CA SER A 274 -15.21 -7.21 -20.49
C SER A 274 -16.37 -6.43 -19.89
N GLU A 275 -16.60 -6.57 -18.59
CA GLU A 275 -17.64 -5.82 -17.87
C GLU A 275 -17.21 -4.42 -17.46
N LEU A 276 -15.89 -4.17 -17.39
CA LEU A 276 -15.32 -2.87 -17.02
C LEU A 276 -15.03 -1.99 -18.23
N VAL A 277 -14.58 -2.62 -19.31
CA VAL A 277 -14.13 -1.91 -20.51
C VAL A 277 -15.20 -2.16 -21.58
N PRO A 278 -15.94 -1.12 -22.00
CA PRO A 278 -16.93 -1.27 -23.06
C PRO A 278 -16.24 -1.72 -24.35
N ALA A 279 -16.98 -2.44 -25.18
CA ALA A 279 -16.49 -2.80 -26.51
C ALA A 279 -16.19 -1.54 -27.33
N TYR A 280 -15.21 -1.63 -28.23
CA TYR A 280 -14.95 -0.56 -29.18
C TYR A 280 -16.15 -0.37 -30.10
N ASP A 281 -16.76 0.80 -30.06
CA ASP A 281 -17.57 1.28 -31.18
C ASP A 281 -16.68 1.40 -32.42
N ASN A 282 -17.20 0.95 -33.56
CA ASN A 282 -16.44 0.89 -34.79
C ASN A 282 -17.27 1.39 -35.97
N SER A 283 -16.57 1.91 -36.98
CA SER A 283 -17.15 2.30 -38.26
C SER A 283 -16.15 2.03 -39.37
N ARG A 284 -16.65 1.63 -40.54
CA ARG A 284 -15.83 1.40 -41.73
C ARG A 284 -16.01 2.56 -42.70
N PHE A 285 -14.89 3.17 -43.07
CA PHE A 285 -14.86 4.20 -44.10
C PHE A 285 -14.26 3.63 -45.39
N VAL A 286 -15.01 3.72 -46.49
CA VAL A 286 -14.57 3.29 -47.82
C VAL A 286 -14.37 4.52 -48.70
N ILE A 287 -13.15 4.72 -49.20
CA ILE A 287 -12.83 5.77 -50.15
C ILE A 287 -13.04 5.24 -51.56
N THR A 288 -14.06 5.73 -52.25
CA THR A 288 -14.31 5.45 -53.67
C THR A 288 -13.47 6.36 -54.56
N ASN A 289 -13.06 5.89 -55.74
CA ASN A 289 -12.25 6.65 -56.71
C ASN A 289 -10.93 7.20 -56.13
N PHE A 290 -10.25 6.37 -55.33
CA PHE A 290 -9.03 6.75 -54.60
C PHE A 290 -7.96 7.43 -55.48
N SER A 291 -7.65 6.87 -56.66
CA SER A 291 -6.64 7.43 -57.59
C SER A 291 -6.99 8.84 -58.07
N ALA A 292 -8.26 9.14 -58.29
CA ALA A 292 -8.69 10.49 -58.69
C ALA A 292 -8.57 11.49 -57.53
N LEU A 293 -8.82 11.03 -56.30
CA LEU A 293 -8.70 11.85 -55.10
C LEU A 293 -7.24 12.13 -54.73
N GLN A 294 -6.32 11.23 -55.09
CA GLN A 294 -4.89 11.41 -54.92
C GLN A 294 -4.38 12.65 -55.69
N ILE A 295 -4.86 12.85 -56.93
CA ILE A 295 -4.48 13.99 -57.77
C ILE A 295 -5.00 15.33 -57.17
N LYS A 296 -6.18 15.31 -56.53
CA LYS A 296 -6.79 16.50 -55.94
C LYS A 296 -6.05 16.99 -54.68
N ALA A 297 -5.37 16.08 -53.99
CA ALA A 297 -4.58 16.35 -52.79
C ALA A 297 -5.30 17.11 -51.66
N GLU A 298 -6.62 16.97 -51.60
CA GLU A 298 -7.47 17.47 -50.52
C GLU A 298 -7.74 16.37 -49.49
N ALA A 299 -8.12 16.78 -48.28
CA ALA A 299 -8.55 15.86 -47.25
C ALA A 299 -9.95 15.32 -47.54
N VAL A 300 -10.13 14.01 -47.36
CA VAL A 300 -11.42 13.33 -47.42
C VAL A 300 -11.82 12.94 -46.00
N TYR A 301 -13.08 13.17 -45.66
CA TYR A 301 -13.60 12.94 -44.32
C TYR A 301 -14.54 11.73 -44.30
N SER A 302 -14.44 10.91 -43.27
CA SER A 302 -15.45 9.89 -43.00
C SER A 302 -16.75 10.53 -42.48
N PRO A 303 -17.88 9.81 -42.55
CA PRO A 303 -19.04 10.12 -41.72
C PRO A 303 -18.65 10.16 -40.24
N PRO A 304 -19.34 10.99 -39.42
CA PRO A 304 -19.10 11.06 -37.99
C PRO A 304 -19.51 9.76 -37.28
N LEU A 305 -18.63 9.26 -36.42
CA LEU A 305 -18.87 8.16 -35.49
C LEU A 305 -19.23 8.74 -34.12
N HIS A 306 -20.43 8.46 -33.65
CA HIS A 306 -20.93 8.94 -32.36
C HIS A 306 -20.77 7.85 -31.31
N VAL A 307 -20.03 8.14 -30.24
CA VAL A 307 -19.69 7.19 -29.17
C VAL A 307 -19.86 7.90 -27.85
N THR A 308 -20.85 7.49 -27.04
CA THR A 308 -21.04 7.96 -25.66
C THR A 308 -20.94 9.49 -25.46
N GLY A 309 -21.50 10.28 -26.39
CA GLY A 309 -21.48 11.76 -26.33
C GLY A 309 -20.26 12.42 -27.02
N LEU A 310 -19.30 11.62 -27.49
CA LEU A 310 -18.18 12.03 -28.33
C LEU A 310 -18.52 11.85 -29.80
N THR A 311 -17.95 12.69 -30.65
CA THR A 311 -18.08 12.58 -32.12
C THR A 311 -16.71 12.55 -32.76
N TRP A 312 -16.37 11.42 -33.37
CA TRP A 312 -15.10 11.18 -34.04
C TRP A 312 -15.27 11.13 -35.55
N ARG A 313 -14.22 11.45 -36.30
CA ARG A 313 -14.16 11.16 -37.74
C ARG A 313 -12.73 10.90 -38.19
N LEU A 314 -12.59 10.16 -39.28
CA LEU A 314 -11.32 10.08 -39.99
C LEU A 314 -11.18 11.27 -40.93
N LYS A 315 -9.98 11.82 -40.96
CA LYS A 315 -9.51 12.77 -41.97
C LYS A 315 -8.34 12.13 -42.71
N VAL A 316 -8.54 11.87 -43.99
CA VAL A 316 -7.62 11.08 -44.80
C VAL A 316 -7.10 11.94 -45.95
N TYR A 317 -5.79 11.92 -46.16
CA TYR A 317 -5.14 12.53 -47.32
C TYR A 317 -4.64 11.41 -48.23
N PRO A 318 -5.34 11.10 -49.33
CA PRO A 318 -4.97 10.01 -50.24
C PRO A 318 -3.54 10.12 -50.77
N ASP A 319 -3.05 11.34 -50.99
CA ASP A 319 -1.68 11.63 -51.45
C ASP A 319 -0.74 12.07 -50.32
N GLY A 320 -1.12 11.89 -49.06
CA GLY A 320 -0.33 12.29 -47.90
C GLY A 320 -0.44 13.76 -47.53
N ASN A 321 -0.01 14.09 -46.31
CA ASN A 321 -0.07 15.44 -45.74
C ASN A 321 1.33 15.93 -45.32
N GLY A 322 1.61 17.21 -45.53
CA GLY A 322 2.90 17.81 -45.14
C GLY A 322 4.10 17.17 -45.85
N VAL A 323 5.12 16.81 -45.08
CA VAL A 323 6.43 16.32 -45.60
C VAL A 323 6.37 14.94 -46.26
N VAL A 324 5.30 14.16 -46.03
CA VAL A 324 5.14 12.81 -46.60
C VAL A 324 4.25 12.79 -47.86
N ARG A 325 3.86 13.97 -48.36
CA ARG A 325 3.01 14.11 -49.54
C ARG A 325 3.67 13.50 -50.79
N GLY A 326 2.88 12.85 -51.63
CA GLY A 326 3.30 12.12 -52.83
C GLY A 326 3.86 10.72 -52.57
N ASN A 327 4.13 10.35 -51.31
CA ASN A 327 4.80 9.10 -50.96
C ASN A 327 3.95 8.14 -50.13
N TYR A 328 3.12 8.68 -49.22
CA TYR A 328 2.35 7.87 -48.27
C TYR A 328 0.93 8.39 -48.07
N LEU A 329 -0.02 7.49 -47.83
CA LEU A 329 -1.34 7.83 -47.30
C LEU A 329 -1.19 8.40 -45.88
N SER A 330 -1.89 9.50 -45.56
CA SER A 330 -1.97 10.02 -44.19
C SER A 330 -3.39 9.89 -43.65
N VAL A 331 -3.54 9.29 -42.46
CA VAL A 331 -4.82 9.10 -41.78
C VAL A 331 -4.75 9.73 -40.39
N PHE A 332 -5.71 10.61 -40.10
CA PHE A 332 -5.86 11.25 -38.80
C PHE A 332 -7.22 10.89 -38.22
N LEU A 333 -7.27 10.64 -36.91
CA LEU A 333 -8.51 10.53 -36.16
C LEU A 333 -8.78 11.86 -35.47
N GLU A 334 -9.87 12.53 -35.82
CA GLU A 334 -10.25 13.83 -35.28
C GLU A 334 -11.42 13.67 -34.29
N LEU A 335 -11.26 14.20 -33.07
CA LEU A 335 -12.37 14.45 -32.15
C LEU A 335 -13.03 15.78 -32.55
N THR A 336 -14.25 15.71 -33.07
CA THR A 336 -14.98 16.89 -33.57
C THR A 336 -15.93 17.49 -32.54
N SER A 337 -16.38 16.68 -31.58
CA SER A 337 -17.19 17.12 -30.44
C SER A 337 -16.93 16.20 -29.25
N GLY A 338 -16.84 16.75 -28.04
CA GLY A 338 -16.61 15.98 -26.82
C GLY A 338 -16.73 16.83 -25.56
N PHE A 339 -16.41 16.22 -24.42
CA PHE A 339 -16.44 16.90 -23.12
C PHE A 339 -15.34 17.98 -23.01
N PRO A 340 -15.57 19.05 -22.22
CA PRO A 340 -14.63 20.15 -22.08
C PRO A 340 -13.34 19.76 -21.33
N GLU A 341 -13.38 18.66 -20.58
CA GLU A 341 -12.25 18.17 -19.78
C GLU A 341 -11.28 17.35 -20.64
N THR A 342 -9.98 17.53 -20.38
CA THR A 342 -8.96 16.72 -21.03
C THR A 342 -9.04 15.27 -20.55
N SER A 343 -9.22 14.36 -21.50
CA SER A 343 -9.39 12.93 -21.23
C SER A 343 -8.44 12.11 -22.11
N LYS A 344 -8.12 10.90 -21.64
CA LYS A 344 -7.38 9.91 -22.43
C LYS A 344 -8.38 9.03 -23.17
N TYR A 345 -8.14 8.81 -24.46
CA TYR A 345 -8.98 7.98 -25.31
C TYR A 345 -8.14 6.85 -25.90
N GLU A 346 -8.65 5.64 -25.79
CA GLU A 346 -8.13 4.48 -26.52
C GLU A 346 -8.82 4.39 -27.88
N TYR A 347 -8.05 4.22 -28.94
CA TYR A 347 -8.57 4.09 -30.29
C TYR A 347 -7.71 3.15 -31.11
N ARG A 348 -8.32 2.55 -32.13
CA ARG A 348 -7.63 1.72 -33.13
C ARG A 348 -8.09 2.13 -34.53
N VAL A 349 -7.14 2.31 -35.42
CA VAL A 349 -7.38 2.52 -36.86
C VAL A 349 -6.72 1.38 -37.61
N GLU A 350 -7.47 0.72 -38.47
CA GLU A 350 -7.01 -0.45 -39.21
C GLU A 350 -7.37 -0.31 -40.70
N MET A 351 -6.43 -0.68 -41.57
CA MET A 351 -6.67 -0.77 -43.00
C MET A 351 -7.08 -2.19 -43.36
N ILE A 352 -8.33 -2.36 -43.79
CA ILE A 352 -8.89 -3.68 -44.10
C ILE A 352 -8.53 -4.08 -45.53
N HIS A 353 -7.78 -5.17 -45.70
CA HIS A 353 -7.50 -5.75 -47.01
C HIS A 353 -8.67 -6.66 -47.46
N GLN A 354 -9.07 -6.61 -48.73
CA GLN A 354 -10.23 -7.35 -49.23
C GLN A 354 -10.06 -8.89 -49.25
N GLY A 355 -8.85 -9.42 -49.07
CA GLY A 355 -8.58 -10.86 -49.06
C GLY A 355 -8.80 -11.59 -47.73
N SER A 356 -9.39 -10.95 -46.71
CA SER A 356 -9.54 -11.51 -45.36
C SER A 356 -11.00 -11.61 -44.87
N LEU A 357 -11.98 -11.66 -45.79
CA LEU A 357 -13.38 -11.92 -45.48
C LEU A 357 -13.79 -13.35 -45.85
#